data_AF-A0A9E2ALW9-F1
#
_entry.id   AF-A0A9E2ALW9-F1
#
_cell.length_a   1.000
_cell.length_b   1.000
_cell.length_c   1.000
_cell.angle_alpha   90.00
_cell.angle_beta   90.00
_cell.angle_gamma   90.00
#
_symmetry.space_group_name_H-M   'P 1'
#
loop_
_entity.id
_entity.type
_entity.pdbx_description
1 polymer ?
#
loop_
_entity_poly.entity_id
_entity_poly.type
_entity_poly.pdbx_seq_one_letter_code
_entity_poly.pdbx_strand_id
1 'polypeptide(L)'
;MKIKSGILLSLILLIGCQSKTTKKTANNNTRITPKEWVHYRAKDDVKNGHIVLISGDEEYRSEEALPQLAKILTHHHGFDCTVLFAQDPEKPGIIDPNYRQHIPGLDQLEEADLMIISTRFRSLPVEQMRHIDNYMLDG
;
A
#
# COMPACT_ATOMS: atom_id res chain seq x y z
N MET A 1 16.62 -38.25 71.19
CA MET A 1 15.87 -37.44 72.19
C MET A 1 16.39 -36.00 72.13
N LYS A 2 15.46 -35.05 72.03
CA LYS A 2 15.56 -33.57 72.15
C LYS A 2 16.00 -32.74 70.93
N ILE A 3 14.96 -32.13 70.36
CA ILE A 3 14.88 -30.94 69.51
C ILE A 3 15.30 -29.68 70.31
N LYS A 4 16.03 -28.75 69.68
CA LYS A 4 15.92 -27.28 69.83
C LYS A 4 16.43 -26.64 68.53
N SER A 5 15.57 -26.11 67.67
CA SER A 5 15.05 -24.72 67.67
C SER A 5 16.17 -23.68 67.59
N GLY A 6 16.33 -23.10 66.39
CA GLY A 6 17.27 -22.04 66.08
C GLY A 6 16.84 -21.34 64.79
N ILE A 7 15.99 -20.34 64.98
CA ILE A 7 15.55 -19.35 63.99
C ILE A 7 16.79 -18.77 63.26
N LEU A 8 16.84 -18.91 61.93
CA LEU A 8 17.65 -18.04 61.10
C LEU A 8 16.80 -17.55 59.93
N LEU A 9 16.30 -16.34 60.16
CA LEU A 9 15.74 -15.40 59.19
C LEU A 9 16.71 -15.22 58.01
N SER A 10 16.15 -14.90 56.83
CA SER A 10 16.84 -14.36 55.63
C SER A 10 17.17 -15.40 54.55
N LEU A 11 16.38 -15.43 53.48
CA LEU A 11 16.64 -14.68 52.23
C LEU A 11 15.65 -15.17 51.15
N ILE A 12 14.46 -14.56 51.09
CA ILE A 12 13.59 -14.72 49.92
C ILE A 12 14.29 -14.00 48.77
N LEU A 13 14.86 -14.77 47.85
CA LEU A 13 15.44 -14.27 46.61
C LEU A 13 14.29 -13.79 45.70
N LEU A 14 13.86 -12.55 45.88
CA LEU A 14 13.04 -11.83 44.91
C LEU A 14 13.89 -11.64 43.65
N ILE A 15 13.77 -12.56 42.69
CA ILE A 15 14.19 -12.35 41.32
C ILE A 15 13.25 -11.29 40.74
N GLY A 16 13.57 -10.03 41.03
CA GLY A 16 13.02 -8.88 40.33
C GLY A 16 13.50 -8.94 38.88
N CYS A 17 12.62 -9.38 37.98
CA CYS A 17 12.78 -9.16 36.56
C CYS A 17 12.77 -7.64 36.34
N GLN A 18 13.95 -7.02 36.27
CA GLN A 18 14.06 -5.65 35.79
C GLN A 18 13.76 -5.69 34.29
N SER A 19 12.53 -5.37 33.93
CA SER A 19 12.18 -5.02 32.56
C SER A 19 12.97 -3.77 32.19
N LYS A 20 14.11 -3.98 31.51
CA LYS A 20 14.83 -2.89 30.85
C LYS A 20 13.88 -2.29 29.82
N THR A 21 13.30 -1.15 30.16
CA THR A 21 12.52 -0.35 29.22
C THR A 21 13.52 0.25 28.25
N THR A 22 13.81 -0.44 27.15
CA THR A 22 14.53 0.16 26.03
C THR A 22 13.65 1.24 25.44
N LYS A 23 13.90 2.50 25.82
CA LYS A 23 13.43 3.66 25.08
C LYS A 23 14.03 3.56 23.68
N LYS A 24 13.22 3.08 22.73
CA LYS A 24 13.50 3.22 21.31
C LYS A 24 13.37 4.71 21.01
N THR A 25 14.49 5.42 21.00
CA THR A 25 14.56 6.79 20.48
C THR A 25 14.14 6.71 19.01
N ALA A 26 12.89 7.07 18.73
CA ALA A 26 12.41 7.24 17.38
C ALA A 26 13.19 8.42 16.78
N ASN A 27 13.99 8.12 15.76
CA ASN A 27 14.66 9.14 14.98
C ASN A 27 13.58 9.77 14.08
N ASN A 28 13.05 10.93 14.48
CA ASN A 28 11.86 11.54 13.87
C ASN A 28 12.11 12.20 12.51
N ASN A 29 13.10 11.74 11.74
CA ASN A 29 13.47 12.31 10.45
C ASN A 29 13.02 11.48 9.24
N THR A 30 12.04 10.58 9.40
CA THR A 30 11.41 9.92 8.25
C THR A 30 10.49 10.92 7.56
N ARG A 31 10.93 11.53 6.46
CA ARG A 31 10.01 12.23 5.54
C ARG A 31 8.97 11.21 5.09
N ILE A 32 7.71 11.44 5.45
CA ILE A 32 6.60 10.61 4.97
C ILE A 32 6.34 11.02 3.53
N THR A 33 6.81 10.22 2.57
CA THR A 33 6.39 10.38 1.18
C THR A 33 4.91 10.00 1.09
N PRO A 34 4.05 10.84 0.51
CA PRO A 34 2.65 10.50 0.30
C PRO A 34 2.51 9.22 -0.53
N LYS A 35 1.54 8.40 -0.17
CA LYS A 35 1.22 7.20 -0.95
C LYS A 35 0.21 7.58 -2.02
N GLU A 36 0.65 7.62 -3.27
CA GLU A 36 -0.13 8.14 -4.40
C GLU A 36 -0.96 7.06 -5.11
N TRP A 37 -0.71 5.77 -4.86
CA TRP A 37 -1.49 4.66 -5.39
C TRP A 37 -1.56 3.50 -4.40
N VAL A 38 -2.40 2.50 -4.67
CA VAL A 38 -2.58 1.36 -3.77
C VAL A 38 -2.21 0.06 -4.47
N HIS A 39 -1.29 -0.68 -3.86
CA HIS A 39 -1.02 -2.08 -4.22
C HIS A 39 -1.88 -3.02 -3.38
N TYR A 40 -2.50 -3.98 -4.06
CA TYR A 40 -3.14 -5.15 -3.49
C TYR A 40 -2.34 -6.37 -3.92
N ARG A 41 -1.93 -7.18 -2.95
CA ARG A 41 -1.22 -8.43 -3.23
C ARG A 41 -2.20 -9.58 -3.32
N ALA A 42 -1.91 -10.54 -4.20
CA ALA A 42 -2.59 -11.83 -4.23
C ALA A 42 -2.62 -12.46 -2.83
N LYS A 43 -3.74 -13.10 -2.46
CA LYS A 43 -3.94 -13.66 -1.12
C LYS A 43 -3.00 -14.82 -0.80
N ASP A 44 -2.81 -15.71 -1.76
CA ASP A 44 -1.88 -16.83 -1.66
C ASP A 44 -0.58 -16.37 -2.36
N ASP A 45 -0.04 -17.07 -3.37
CA ASP A 45 1.04 -16.52 -4.20
C ASP A 45 0.50 -15.84 -5.46
N VAL A 46 1.31 -14.98 -6.09
CA VAL A 46 1.00 -14.40 -7.40
C VAL A 46 1.06 -15.52 -8.44
N LYS A 47 -0.08 -15.81 -9.06
CA LYS A 47 -0.20 -16.92 -10.04
C LYS A 47 -0.42 -16.42 -11.46
N ASN A 48 -1.09 -15.29 -11.61
CA ASN A 48 -1.63 -14.86 -12.90
C ASN A 48 -1.05 -13.52 -13.40
N GLY A 49 -0.09 -12.94 -12.69
CA GLY A 49 0.59 -11.70 -13.11
C GLY A 49 0.11 -10.45 -12.37
N HIS A 50 0.44 -9.29 -12.94
CA HIS A 50 0.20 -7.96 -12.39
C HIS A 50 -0.76 -7.14 -13.26
N ILE A 51 -1.85 -6.67 -12.64
CA ILE A 51 -2.85 -5.80 -13.26
C ILE A 51 -2.65 -4.36 -12.78
N VAL A 52 -2.64 -3.41 -13.70
CA VAL A 52 -2.72 -1.97 -13.39
C VAL A 52 -4.14 -1.48 -13.69
N LEU A 53 -4.80 -0.94 -12.67
CA LEU A 53 -6.15 -0.39 -12.72
C LEU A 53 -6.08 1.14 -12.64
N ILE A 54 -6.47 1.84 -13.71
CA ILE A 54 -6.34 3.30 -13.83
C ILE A 54 -7.70 3.95 -13.60
N SER A 55 -7.83 4.68 -12.47
CA SER A 55 -9.04 5.44 -12.15
C SER A 55 -8.97 6.87 -12.70
N GLY A 56 -10.13 7.48 -12.89
CA GLY A 56 -10.27 8.82 -13.44
C GLY A 56 -11.60 9.00 -14.17
N ASP A 57 -12.64 8.30 -13.76
CA ASP A 57 -14.02 8.56 -14.13
C ASP A 57 -14.78 8.93 -12.86
N GLU A 58 -15.06 10.22 -12.74
CA GLU A 58 -15.73 10.87 -11.62
C GLU A 58 -17.25 10.60 -11.62
N GLU A 59 -17.84 10.34 -12.79
CA GLU A 59 -19.28 10.10 -12.96
C GLU A 59 -19.64 8.72 -12.41
N TYR A 60 -18.81 7.72 -12.70
CA TYR A 60 -19.01 6.33 -12.26
C TYR A 60 -18.18 5.96 -11.02
N ARG A 61 -17.54 6.94 -10.36
CA ARG A 61 -16.77 6.77 -9.11
C ARG A 61 -15.72 5.67 -9.23
N SER A 62 -14.95 5.68 -10.32
CA SER A 62 -13.90 4.68 -10.59
C SER A 62 -12.88 4.54 -9.45
N GLU A 63 -12.59 5.61 -8.73
CA GLU A 63 -11.71 5.65 -7.56
C GLU A 63 -12.24 4.85 -6.36
N GLU A 64 -13.54 4.53 -6.34
CA GLU A 64 -14.16 3.65 -5.35
C GLU A 64 -14.32 2.23 -5.91
N ALA A 65 -14.74 2.13 -7.18
CA ALA A 65 -15.03 0.85 -7.84
C ALA A 65 -13.76 0.02 -8.07
N LEU A 66 -12.69 0.61 -8.60
CA LEU A 66 -11.47 -0.12 -8.97
C LEU A 66 -10.72 -0.70 -7.76
N PRO A 67 -10.64 -0.04 -6.58
CA PRO A 67 -10.13 -0.67 -5.36
C PRO A 67 -10.91 -1.91 -4.92
N GLN A 68 -12.23 -1.94 -5.09
CA GLN A 68 -13.02 -3.12 -4.76
C GLN A 68 -12.82 -4.24 -5.79
N LEU A 69 -12.73 -3.89 -7.09
CA LEU A 69 -12.39 -4.84 -8.13
C LEU A 69 -11.00 -5.45 -7.89
N ALA A 70 -10.00 -4.63 -7.56
CA ALA A 70 -8.66 -5.09 -7.23
C ALA A 70 -8.67 -6.11 -6.08
N LYS A 71 -9.43 -5.86 -5.00
CA LYS A 71 -9.58 -6.83 -3.91
C LYS A 71 -10.19 -8.15 -4.38
N ILE A 72 -11.18 -8.12 -5.25
CA ILE A 72 -11.80 -9.34 -5.80
C ILE A 72 -10.76 -10.11 -6.63
N LEU A 73 -10.04 -9.42 -7.51
CA LEU A 73 -9.00 -9.99 -8.37
C LEU A 73 -7.88 -10.62 -7.53
N THR A 74 -7.42 -9.94 -6.48
CA THR A 74 -6.33 -10.46 -5.66
C THR A 74 -6.78 -11.58 -4.71
N HIS A 75 -8.02 -11.54 -4.22
CA HIS A 75 -8.52 -12.54 -3.28
C HIS A 75 -8.97 -13.83 -3.97
N HIS A 76 -9.55 -13.74 -5.15
CA HIS A 76 -10.18 -14.88 -5.83
C HIS A 76 -9.43 -15.34 -7.08
N HIS A 77 -8.64 -14.46 -7.69
CA HIS A 77 -8.05 -14.72 -9.00
C HIS A 77 -6.52 -14.66 -9.02
N GLY A 78 -5.83 -14.50 -7.88
CA GLY A 78 -4.38 -14.68 -7.80
C GLY A 78 -3.55 -13.69 -8.63
N PHE A 79 -4.10 -12.50 -8.90
CA PHE A 79 -3.38 -11.39 -9.50
C PHE A 79 -2.81 -10.47 -8.41
N ASP A 80 -1.66 -9.87 -8.68
CA ASP A 80 -1.31 -8.62 -8.03
C ASP A 80 -2.02 -7.47 -8.74
N CYS A 81 -2.39 -6.43 -7.99
CA CYS A 81 -3.09 -5.28 -8.55
C CYS A 81 -2.48 -3.97 -8.04
N THR A 82 -2.29 -3.01 -8.93
CA THR A 82 -1.97 -1.61 -8.59
C THR A 82 -3.11 -0.73 -9.05
N VAL A 83 -3.70 0.05 -8.14
CA VAL A 83 -4.76 1.00 -8.48
C VAL A 83 -4.20 2.42 -8.45
N LEU A 84 -4.27 3.10 -9.58
CA LEU A 84 -3.83 4.48 -9.79
C LEU A 84 -5.02 5.43 -9.72
N PHE A 85 -4.78 6.67 -9.27
CA PHE A 85 -5.83 7.66 -9.05
C PHE A 85 -5.48 9.01 -9.65
N ALA A 86 -6.46 9.70 -10.22
CA ALA A 86 -6.36 11.10 -10.55
C ALA A 86 -6.14 11.97 -9.30
N GLN A 87 -5.18 12.89 -9.36
CA GLN A 87 -4.73 13.70 -8.23
C GLN A 87 -4.25 15.07 -8.69
N ASP A 88 -4.40 16.07 -7.83
CA ASP A 88 -3.69 17.34 -7.96
C ASP A 88 -2.22 17.13 -7.55
N PRO A 89 -1.22 17.40 -8.42
CA PRO A 89 0.19 17.21 -8.09
C PRO A 89 0.67 18.11 -6.94
N GLU A 90 -0.06 19.19 -6.63
CA GLU A 90 0.21 20.03 -5.44
C GLU A 90 -0.31 19.39 -4.14
N LYS A 91 -1.10 18.32 -4.23
CA LYS A 91 -1.67 17.57 -3.11
C LYS A 91 -1.46 16.05 -3.26
N PRO A 92 -0.20 15.59 -3.37
CA PRO A 92 0.11 14.18 -3.58
C PRO A 92 -0.50 13.28 -2.49
N GLY A 93 -1.07 12.16 -2.90
CA GLY A 93 -1.76 11.19 -2.04
C GLY A 93 -3.23 11.54 -1.72
N ILE A 94 -3.73 12.69 -2.17
CA ILE A 94 -5.15 13.06 -2.04
C ILE A 94 -5.84 12.82 -3.37
N ILE A 95 -6.68 11.78 -3.42
CA ILE A 95 -7.48 11.43 -4.60
C ILE A 95 -8.40 12.62 -4.96
N ASP A 96 -8.25 13.11 -6.19
CA ASP A 96 -9.13 14.12 -6.78
C ASP A 96 -9.63 13.61 -8.13
N PRO A 97 -10.83 12.98 -8.17
CA PRO A 97 -11.38 12.45 -9.40
C PRO A 97 -11.68 13.55 -10.42
N ASN A 98 -11.82 14.81 -10.03
CA ASN A 98 -12.07 15.91 -10.96
C ASN A 98 -10.78 16.48 -11.56
N TYR A 99 -9.60 16.10 -11.06
CA TYR A 99 -8.33 16.56 -11.61
C TYR A 99 -7.98 15.82 -12.90
N ARG A 100 -8.01 16.52 -14.04
CA ARG A 100 -7.98 15.87 -15.37
C ARG A 100 -6.59 15.64 -15.95
N GLN A 101 -5.53 16.17 -15.35
CA GLN A 101 -4.23 16.32 -15.99
C GLN A 101 -3.09 15.57 -15.28
N HIS A 102 -3.39 14.72 -14.29
CA HIS A 102 -2.33 14.02 -13.56
C HIS A 102 -2.86 12.73 -12.92
N ILE A 103 -2.22 11.62 -13.27
CA ILE A 103 -2.38 10.32 -12.63
C ILE A 103 -0.95 9.79 -12.36
N PRO A 104 -0.45 9.86 -11.13
CA PRO A 104 0.87 9.33 -10.79
C PRO A 104 0.87 7.79 -10.86
N GLY A 105 2.03 7.22 -11.15
CA GLY A 105 2.26 5.78 -11.21
C GLY A 105 1.86 5.11 -12.53
N LEU A 106 1.83 5.85 -13.64
CA LEU A 106 1.57 5.27 -14.97
C LEU A 106 2.77 4.45 -15.47
N ASP A 107 3.97 4.67 -14.95
CA ASP A 107 5.18 3.87 -15.22
C ASP A 107 5.04 2.41 -14.79
N GLN A 108 4.11 2.09 -13.88
CA GLN A 108 3.80 0.71 -13.50
C GLN A 108 3.21 -0.11 -14.65
N LEU A 109 2.78 0.52 -15.75
CA LEU A 109 2.37 -0.18 -16.97
C LEU A 109 3.52 -0.89 -17.69
N GLU A 110 4.77 -0.49 -17.46
CA GLU A 110 5.95 -1.09 -18.13
C GLU A 110 6.13 -2.58 -17.79
N GLU A 111 5.65 -3.01 -16.61
CA GLU A 111 5.76 -4.39 -16.11
C GLU A 111 4.38 -5.06 -15.95
N ALA A 112 3.31 -4.43 -16.46
CA ALA A 112 1.95 -4.92 -16.28
C ALA A 112 1.58 -5.96 -17.34
N ASP A 113 0.91 -7.03 -16.93
CA ASP A 113 0.35 -8.04 -17.84
C ASP A 113 -1.04 -7.64 -18.37
N LEU A 114 -1.75 -6.76 -17.65
CA LEU A 114 -3.08 -6.26 -18.03
C LEU A 114 -3.32 -4.84 -17.52
N MET A 115 -3.82 -3.98 -18.42
CA MET A 115 -4.37 -2.67 -18.08
C MET A 115 -5.91 -2.71 -18.02
N ILE A 116 -6.48 -2.28 -16.91
CA ILE A 116 -7.91 -1.96 -16.77
C ILE A 116 -8.04 -0.45 -16.60
N ILE A 117 -8.64 0.23 -17.57
CA ILE A 117 -8.75 1.69 -17.57
C ILE A 117 -10.23 2.11 -17.44
N SER A 118 -10.53 2.95 -16.45
CA SER A 118 -11.84 3.59 -16.26
C SER A 118 -11.63 5.08 -16.05
N THR A 119 -11.41 5.76 -17.18
CA THR A 119 -11.11 7.19 -17.22
C THR A 119 -12.06 7.92 -18.16
N ARG A 120 -12.45 9.14 -17.80
CA ARG A 120 -13.28 10.01 -18.61
C ARG A 120 -12.63 11.38 -18.77
N PHE A 121 -12.61 11.85 -20.02
CA PHE A 121 -12.16 13.18 -20.42
C PHE A 121 -10.78 13.62 -19.88
N ARG A 122 -9.85 12.69 -19.63
CA ARG A 122 -8.51 13.05 -19.15
C ARG A 122 -7.72 13.79 -20.24
N SER A 123 -6.84 14.68 -19.82
CA SER A 123 -5.93 15.46 -20.68
C SER A 123 -4.53 15.36 -20.08
N LEU A 124 -4.04 14.12 -19.95
CA LEU A 124 -2.74 13.87 -19.32
C LEU A 124 -1.61 14.48 -20.17
N PRO A 125 -0.54 14.99 -19.55
CA PRO A 125 0.67 15.42 -20.23
C PRO A 125 1.24 14.30 -21.12
N VAL A 126 1.93 14.70 -22.19
CA VAL A 126 2.54 13.77 -23.16
C VAL A 126 3.42 12.72 -22.48
N GLU A 127 4.19 13.11 -21.46
CA GLU A 127 5.05 12.19 -20.71
C GLU A 127 4.26 11.08 -20.00
N GLN A 128 3.08 11.40 -19.46
CA GLN A 128 2.20 10.41 -18.82
C GLN A 128 1.46 9.54 -19.83
N MET A 129 0.96 10.14 -20.91
CA MET A 129 0.31 9.40 -21.99
C MET A 129 1.24 8.38 -22.64
N ARG A 130 2.55 8.67 -22.71
CA ARG A 130 3.54 7.77 -23.31
C ARG A 130 3.55 6.38 -22.66
N HIS A 131 3.33 6.26 -21.36
CA HIS A 131 3.27 4.94 -20.71
C HIS A 131 2.08 4.11 -21.19
N ILE A 132 0.93 4.75 -21.42
CA ILE A 132 -0.26 4.09 -21.98
C ILE A 132 -0.01 3.71 -23.44
N ASP A 133 0.53 4.63 -24.24
CA ASP A 133 0.84 4.36 -25.66
C ASP A 133 1.85 3.21 -25.81
N ASN A 134 2.91 3.20 -25.00
CA ASN A 134 3.91 2.13 -25.00
C ASN A 134 3.27 0.78 -24.66
N TYR A 135 2.46 0.71 -23.60
CA TYR A 135 1.74 -0.51 -23.22
C TYR A 135 0.84 -1.03 -24.36
N MET A 136 0.14 -0.13 -25.07
CA MET A 136 -0.73 -0.52 -26.18
C MET A 136 0.03 -0.99 -27.42
N LEU A 137 1.28 -0.55 -27.61
CA LEU A 137 2.11 -0.92 -28.76
C LEU A 137 2.95 -2.18 -28.53
N ASP A 138 3.13 -2.60 -27.27
CA ASP A 138 3.95 -3.77 -26.91
C ASP A 138 3.18 -5.11 -26.96
N GLY A 139 1.85 -5.07 -26.88
CA GLY A 139 0.96 -6.24 -26.97
C GLY A 139 0.76 -6.80 -28.38
#